data_AF-A0A2V9XG10-F1
#
_entry.id   AF-A0A2V9XG10-F1
#
_cell.length_a   1.000
_cell.length_b   1.000
_cell.length_c   1.000
_cell.angle_alpha   90.00
_cell.angle_beta   90.00
_cell.angle_gamma   90.00
#
_symmetry.space_group_name_H-M   'P 1'
#
loop_
_entity.id
_entity.type
_entity.pdbx_description
1 polymer ?
#
loop_
_entity_poly.entity_id
_entity_poly.type
_entity_poly.pdbx_seq_one_letter_code
_entity_poly.pdbx_strand_id
1 'polypeptide(L)'
;MVSPGCSVSSPKLCEDHRVVLVHDWLTGMRGGEKVLEVLCGLFPEAPIFTLLHVPGSVSSIIENRTIKTSPLQRMPLAAKKYRHYLPLFP
;
A
#
# COMPACT_ATOMS: atom_id res chain seq x y z
N MET A 1 34.59 -16.01 17.88
CA MET A 1 34.80 -14.58 17.55
C MET A 1 33.69 -14.21 16.56
N VAL A 2 32.56 -13.74 17.07
CA VAL A 2 31.36 -13.43 16.28
C VAL A 2 31.51 -12.00 15.80
N SER A 3 31.70 -11.80 14.49
CA SER A 3 31.72 -10.48 13.89
C SER A 3 30.31 -9.85 14.00
N PRO A 4 30.19 -8.62 14.51
CA PRO A 4 28.91 -7.92 14.61
C PRO A 4 28.59 -7.19 13.30
N GLY A 5 27.30 -7.15 12.93
CA GLY A 5 26.77 -6.11 12.03
C GLY A 5 26.74 -6.45 10.55
N CYS A 6 25.95 -7.46 10.15
CA CYS A 6 25.37 -7.45 8.81
C CYS A 6 24.13 -6.54 8.87
N SER A 7 24.33 -5.23 8.69
CA SER A 7 23.21 -4.33 8.40
C SER A 7 22.73 -4.67 6.99
N VAL A 8 21.63 -5.42 6.90
CA VAL A 8 20.89 -5.62 5.65
C VAL A 8 20.24 -4.29 5.28
N SER A 9 21.04 -3.37 4.75
CA SER A 9 20.52 -2.20 4.04
C SER A 9 20.01 -2.71 2.70
N SER A 10 18.71 -3.00 2.63
CA SER A 10 18.04 -3.33 1.38
C SER A 10 18.40 -2.28 0.32
N PRO A 11 18.86 -2.67 -0.88
CA PRO A 11 19.13 -1.72 -1.95
C PRO A 11 17.81 -1.01 -2.28
N LYS A 12 17.77 0.32 -2.14
CA LYS A 12 16.68 1.13 -2.66
C LYS A 12 16.68 0.95 -4.17
N LEU A 13 15.63 0.34 -4.71
CA LEU A 13 15.55 0.08 -6.14
C LEU A 13 15.12 1.36 -6.86
N CYS A 14 16.06 1.88 -7.64
CA CYS A 14 15.92 2.88 -8.69
C CYS A 14 15.59 4.32 -8.25
N GLU A 15 16.61 5.17 -8.31
CA GLU A 15 16.45 6.64 -8.43
C GLU A 15 15.97 7.06 -9.84
N ASP A 16 16.06 6.16 -10.83
CA ASP A 16 15.79 6.45 -12.25
C ASP A 16 14.47 5.86 -12.81
N HIS A 17 13.64 5.23 -11.97
CA HIS A 17 12.37 4.63 -12.43
C HIS A 17 11.16 5.26 -11.74
N ARG A 18 10.16 5.60 -12.56
CA ARG A 18 8.87 6.10 -12.10
C ARG A 18 8.00 4.93 -11.67
N VAL A 19 8.02 4.61 -10.37
CA VAL A 19 7.27 3.48 -9.79
C VAL A 19 6.01 3.98 -9.09
N VAL A 20 4.92 3.24 -9.25
CA VAL A 20 3.68 3.41 -8.48
C VAL A 20 3.28 2.05 -7.91
N LEU A 21 2.80 2.03 -6.68
CA LEU A 21 2.28 0.81 -6.04
C LEU A 21 0.76 0.83 -6.17
N VAL A 22 0.17 -0.23 -6.72
CA VAL A 22 -1.28 -0.35 -6.85
C VAL A 22 -1.75 -1.47 -5.94
N HIS A 23 -2.70 -1.16 -5.06
CA HIS A 23 -3.30 -2.13 -4.13
C HIS A 23 -4.81 -1.99 -4.16
N ASP A 24 -5.54 -3.09 -4.15
CA ASP A 24 -7.00 -3.10 -4.30
C ASP A 24 -7.71 -2.32 -3.19
N TRP A 25 -7.53 -2.68 -1.92
CA TRP A 25 -8.14 -2.02 -0.78
C TRP A 25 -7.22 -1.95 0.44
N LEU A 26 -7.15 -0.78 1.05
CA LEU A 26 -6.48 -0.54 2.33
C LEU A 26 -7.53 -0.45 3.43
N THR A 27 -8.06 -1.61 3.84
CA THR A 27 -9.12 -1.71 4.86
C THR A 27 -8.66 -2.42 6.15
N GLY A 28 -7.43 -2.92 6.19
CA GLY A 28 -6.90 -3.71 7.31
C GLY A 28 -5.56 -4.36 6.98
N MET A 29 -4.75 -4.69 7.98
CA MET A 29 -3.49 -5.44 7.79
C MET A 29 -3.72 -6.95 7.61
N ARG A 30 -3.48 -7.48 6.40
CA ARG A 30 -3.50 -8.90 6.06
C ARG A 30 -2.23 -9.27 5.26
N GLY A 31 -2.26 -10.39 4.53
CA GLY A 31 -1.11 -10.88 3.79
C GLY A 31 -0.63 -9.93 2.69
N GLY A 32 -1.57 -9.32 1.95
CA GLY A 32 -1.23 -8.38 0.87
C GLY A 32 -0.58 -7.10 1.40
N GLU A 33 -1.09 -6.57 2.50
CA GLU A 33 -0.58 -5.33 3.10
C GLU A 33 0.80 -5.53 3.72
N LYS A 34 1.10 -6.73 4.24
CA LYS A 34 2.46 -7.08 4.66
C LYS A 34 3.46 -7.05 3.51
N VAL A 35 3.06 -7.50 2.32
CA VAL A 35 3.89 -7.41 1.12
C VAL A 35 4.02 -5.96 0.67
N LEU A 36 2.91 -5.21 0.66
CA LEU A 36 2.89 -3.79 0.31
C LEU A 36 3.82 -2.97 1.21
N GLU A 37 3.88 -3.28 2.50
CA GLU A 37 4.78 -2.62 3.46
C GLU A 37 6.25 -2.81 3.09
N VAL A 38 6.66 -4.03 2.71
CA VAL A 38 8.02 -4.31 2.24
C VAL A 38 8.30 -3.57 0.93
N LEU A 39 7.34 -3.56 -0.01
CA LEU A 39 7.46 -2.80 -1.27
C LEU A 39 7.60 -1.30 -1.02
N CYS A 40 6.89 -0.75 -0.03
CA CYS A 40 7.05 0.64 0.40
C CYS A 40 8.47 0.91 0.93
N GLY A 41 9.13 -0.08 1.53
CA GLY A 41 10.53 0.02 1.95
C GLY A 41 11.51 0.02 0.77
N LEU A 42 11.22 -0.76 -0.27
CA LEU A 42 12.03 -0.85 -1.49
C LEU A 42 11.89 0.38 -2.40
N PHE A 43 10.67 0.95 -2.46
CA PHE A 43 10.32 2.12 -3.28
C PHE A 43 9.82 3.26 -2.40
N PRO A 44 10.73 4.01 -1.75
CA PRO A 44 10.34 5.01 -0.76
C PRO A 44 9.58 6.20 -1.34
N GLU A 45 9.72 6.50 -2.63
CA GLU A 45 9.06 7.64 -3.28
C GLU A 45 7.78 7.24 -4.04
N ALA A 46 7.46 5.94 -4.11
CA ALA A 46 6.33 5.48 -4.90
C ALA A 46 4.99 5.82 -4.22
N PRO A 47 4.08 6.54 -4.91
CA PRO A 47 2.73 6.74 -4.40
C PRO A 47 1.93 5.43 -4.48
N ILE A 48 0.94 5.30 -3.59
CA ILE A 48 0.04 4.17 -3.54
C ILE A 48 -1.29 4.56 -4.19
N PHE A 49 -1.72 3.80 -5.18
CA PHE A 49 -3.07 3.90 -5.74
C PHE A 49 -3.92 2.76 -5.20
N THR A 50 -5.09 3.10 -4.69
CA THR A 50 -6.02 2.10 -4.18
C THR A 50 -7.47 2.42 -4.50
N LEU A 51 -8.32 1.41 -4.56
CA LEU A 51 -9.74 1.64 -4.80
C LEU A 51 -10.38 2.26 -3.56
N LEU A 52 -10.02 1.74 -2.39
CA LEU A 52 -10.59 2.14 -1.11
C LEU A 52 -9.52 2.22 -0.03
N HIS A 53 -9.66 3.21 0.84
CA HIS A 53 -8.81 3.36 2.02
C HIS A 53 -9.65 3.72 3.23
N VAL A 54 -9.43 2.99 4.33
CA VAL A 54 -9.93 3.30 5.66
C VAL A 54 -8.73 3.83 6.45
N PRO A 55 -8.65 5.13 6.75
CA PRO A 55 -7.52 5.70 7.48
C PRO A 55 -7.32 5.02 8.83
N GLY A 56 -6.07 4.67 9.14
CA GLY A 56 -5.68 3.98 10.38
C GLY A 56 -5.92 2.47 10.35
N SER A 57 -6.30 1.90 9.21
CA SER A 57 -6.50 0.45 9.08
C SER A 57 -5.23 -0.32 8.68
N VAL A 58 -4.21 0.38 8.20
CA VAL A 58 -2.93 -0.21 7.77
C VAL A 58 -1.77 0.33 8.62
N SER A 59 -0.57 -0.22 8.42
CA SER A 59 0.62 0.17 9.19
C SER A 59 1.01 1.62 8.93
N SER A 60 1.70 2.24 9.90
CA SER A 60 2.18 3.62 9.78
C SER A 60 3.11 3.82 8.58
N ILE A 61 3.85 2.79 8.18
CA ILE A 61 4.71 2.82 6.98
C ILE A 61 3.88 3.08 5.72
N ILE A 62 2.71 2.45 5.60
CA ILE A 62 1.79 2.62 4.47
C ILE A 62 1.03 3.94 4.60
N GLU A 63 0.52 4.27 5.79
CA GLU A 63 -0.23 5.51 6.06
C GLU A 63 0.59 6.78 5.81
N ASN A 64 1.91 6.73 6.03
CA ASN A 64 2.81 7.86 5.75
C ASN A 64 3.10 8.06 4.26
N ARG A 65 2.49 7.27 3.36
CA ARG A 65 2.64 7.41 1.91
C ARG A 65 1.60 8.32 1.30
N THR A 66 1.89 8.79 0.08
CA THR A 66 0.89 9.46 -0.75
C THR A 66 -0.11 8.41 -1.25
N ILE A 67 -1.25 8.29 -0.59
CA ILE A 67 -2.34 7.38 -0.97
C ILE A 67 -3.36 8.11 -1.84
N LYS A 68 -3.59 7.60 -3.05
CA LYS A 68 -4.60 8.10 -4.00
C LYS A 68 -5.72 7.07 -4.11
N THR A 69 -6.91 7.48 -3.69
CA THR A 69 -8.11 6.64 -3.77
C THR A 69 -8.86 6.83 -5.08
N SER A 70 -9.58 5.80 -5.51
CA SER A 70 -10.46 5.89 -6.67
C SER A 70 -11.72 6.73 -6.38
N PRO A 71 -12.46 7.20 -7.40
CA PRO A 71 -13.77 7.83 -7.22
C PRO A 71 -14.77 6.94 -6.46
N LEU A 72 -14.55 5.61 -6.44
CA LEU A 72 -15.37 4.64 -5.73
C LEU A 72 -15.39 4.88 -4.21
N GLN A 73 -14.33 5.48 -3.65
CA GLN A 73 -14.26 5.88 -2.24
C GLN A 73 -15.42 6.81 -1.83
N ARG A 74 -15.93 7.63 -2.75
CA ARG A 74 -17.02 8.60 -2.48
C ARG A 74 -18.40 7.95 -2.47
N MET A 75 -18.51 6.67 -2.80
CA MET A 75 -19.79 5.97 -2.77
C MET A 75 -20.22 5.68 -1.32
N PRO A 76 -21.53 5.78 -1.00
CA PRO A 76 -22.01 5.47 0.33
C PRO A 76 -21.70 4.01 0.67
N LEU A 77 -21.18 3.75 1.87
CA LEU A 77 -20.79 2.41 2.33
C LEU A 77 -19.66 1.75 1.54
N ALA A 78 -18.85 2.49 0.77
CA ALA A 78 -17.77 1.90 -0.03
C ALA A 78 -16.84 0.99 0.81
N ALA A 79 -16.41 1.44 1.99
CA ALA A 79 -15.59 0.63 2.91
C ALA A 79 -16.31 -0.60 3.50
N LYS A 80 -17.65 -0.59 3.61
CA LYS A 80 -18.44 -1.67 4.23
C LYS A 80 -19.05 -2.65 3.21
N LYS A 81 -19.25 -2.21 1.97
CA LYS A 81 -19.94 -2.96 0.91
C LYS A 81 -19.11 -3.10 -0.37
N TYR A 82 -17.79 -2.87 -0.33
CA TYR A 82 -16.90 -3.01 -1.49
C TYR A 82 -17.08 -4.31 -2.28
N ARG A 83 -17.31 -5.43 -1.58
CA ARG A 83 -17.57 -6.74 -2.21
C ARG A 83 -18.88 -6.79 -3.00
N HIS A 84 -19.87 -5.97 -2.66
CA HIS A 84 -21.13 -5.84 -3.39
C HIS A 84 -21.02 -4.92 -4.61
N TYR A 85 -19.92 -4.16 -4.73
CA TYR A 85 -19.62 -3.37 -5.91
C TYR A 85 -18.85 -4.16 -6.97
N LEU A 86 -18.45 -5.42 -6.71
CA LEU A 86 -17.82 -6.30 -7.70
C LEU A 86 -18.58 -6.41 -9.04
N PRO A 87 -19.93 -6.45 -9.09
CA PRO A 87 -20.66 -6.46 -10.37
C PRO A 87 -20.61 -5.13 -11.15
N LEU A 88 -20.15 -4.05 -10.52
CA LEU A 88 -19.98 -2.71 -11.08
C LEU A 88 -18.53 -2.43 -11.49
N PHE A 89 -17.62 -3.39 -11.26
CA PHE A 89 -16.30 -3.37 -11.89
C PHE A 89 -16.44 -3.84 -13.34
N PRO A 90 -15.87 -3.14 -14.33
CA PRO A 90 -15.79 -3.63 -15.71
C PRO A 90 -14.93 -4.90 -15.83
#